data_AF-A0A2V6AXC4-F1
#
_entry.id   AF-A0A2V6AXC4-F1
#
_cell.length_a   1.000
_cell.length_b   1.000
_cell.length_c   1.000
_cell.angle_alpha   90.00
_cell.angle_beta   90.00
_cell.angle_gamma   90.00
#
_symmetry.space_group_name_H-M   'P 1'
#
loop_
_entity.id
_entity.type
_entity.pdbx_description
1 polymer ?
#
loop_
_entity_poly.entity_id
_entity_poly.type
_entity_poly.pdbx_seq_one_letter_code
_entity_poly.pdbx_strand_id
1 'polypeptide(L)'
;MRNRSALQFVLIIGIVNFFADFTYEGARGIVGPFLGSLGASAAIVGFVAGLGELLGYGLRSVSGYFADKSHKHWAFAFLGYAINMLAVPALALTRQWPLAATFVV
;
A
#
# COMPACT_ATOMS: atom_id res chain seq x y z
N MET A 1 0.86 31.02 -19.17
CA MET A 1 -0.06 29.87 -19.33
C MET A 1 0.44 28.55 -18.69
N ARG A 2 1.74 28.41 -18.35
CA ARG A 2 2.32 27.18 -17.76
C ARG A 2 1.93 26.91 -16.29
N ASN A 3 1.66 27.96 -15.49
CA ASN A 3 1.34 27.82 -14.05
C ASN A 3 -0.02 27.16 -13.78
N ARG A 4 -1.01 27.35 -14.67
CA ARG A 4 -2.36 26.79 -14.46
C ARG A 4 -2.36 25.26 -14.59
N SER A 5 -1.59 24.73 -15.54
CA SER A 5 -1.40 23.29 -15.74
C SER A 5 -0.62 22.64 -14.59
N ALA A 6 0.41 23.32 -14.07
CA ALA A 6 1.16 22.82 -12.92
C ALA A 6 0.30 22.75 -11.65
N LEU A 7 -0.52 23.79 -11.40
CA LEU A 7 -1.40 23.84 -10.23
C LEU A 7 -2.53 22.80 -10.33
N GLN A 8 -3.11 22.61 -11.53
CA GLN A 8 -4.07 21.52 -11.79
C GLN A 8 -3.46 20.14 -11.55
N PHE A 9 -2.23 19.92 -12.02
CA PHE A 9 -1.54 18.65 -11.78
C PHE A 9 -1.33 18.37 -10.29
N VAL A 10 -0.84 19.36 -9.54
CA VAL A 10 -0.63 19.23 -8.09
C VAL A 10 -1.95 18.97 -7.36
N LEU A 11 -3.04 19.64 -7.75
CA LEU A 11 -4.35 19.40 -7.14
C LEU A 11 -4.87 18.00 -7.43
N ILE A 12 -4.78 17.52 -8.67
CA ILE A 12 -5.25 16.18 -9.05
C ILE A 12 -4.45 15.11 -8.32
N ILE A 13 -3.11 15.18 -8.37
CA ILE A 13 -2.24 14.23 -7.67
C ILE A 13 -2.44 14.33 -6.16
N GLY A 14 -2.61 15.54 -5.62
CA GLY A 14 -2.88 15.75 -4.20
C GLY A 14 -4.17 15.08 -3.72
N ILE A 15 -5.25 15.19 -4.50
CA ILE A 15 -6.52 14.51 -4.21
C ILE A 15 -6.34 12.98 -4.27
N VAL A 16 -5.65 12.47 -5.29
CA VAL A 16 -5.37 11.03 -5.42
C VAL A 16 -4.55 10.52 -4.23
N ASN A 17 -3.50 11.24 -3.85
CA ASN A 17 -2.68 10.90 -2.67
C ASN A 17 -3.49 10.94 -1.39
N PHE A 18 -4.33 11.95 -1.21
CA PHE A 18 -5.18 12.07 -0.03
C PHE A 18 -6.07 10.83 0.16
N PHE A 19 -6.76 10.40 -0.89
CA PHE A 19 -7.62 9.22 -0.81
C PHE A 19 -6.84 7.91 -0.62
N ALA A 20 -5.68 7.80 -1.25
CA ALA A 20 -4.81 6.64 -1.06
C ALA A 20 -4.30 6.55 0.38
N ASP A 21 -3.78 7.66 0.94
CA ASP A 21 -3.28 7.71 2.31
C ASP A 21 -4.39 7.46 3.33
N PHE A 22 -5.59 8.04 3.11
CA PHE A 22 -6.74 7.81 3.98
C PHE A 22 -7.12 6.32 4.03
N THR A 23 -7.08 5.64 2.89
CA THR A 23 -7.42 4.22 2.77
C THR A 23 -6.34 3.34 3.39
N TYR A 24 -5.07 3.62 3.09
CA TYR A 24 -3.93 2.84 3.55
C TYR A 24 -3.71 2.95 5.06
N GLU A 25 -3.69 4.17 5.60
CA GLU A 25 -3.53 4.38 7.05
C GLU A 25 -4.76 3.92 7.83
N GLY A 26 -5.96 4.08 7.25
CA GLY A 26 -7.19 3.52 7.80
C GLY A 26 -7.14 1.99 7.91
N ALA A 27 -6.68 1.31 6.85
CA ALA A 27 -6.48 -0.13 6.86
C ALA A 27 -5.43 -0.55 7.89
N ARG A 28 -4.27 0.11 7.91
CA ARG A 28 -3.17 -0.19 8.83
C ARG A 28 -3.59 -0.16 10.30
N GLY A 29 -4.45 0.80 10.67
CA GLY A 29 -5.00 0.90 12.03
C GLY A 29 -5.92 -0.26 12.44
N ILE A 30 -6.60 -0.91 11.49
CA ILE A 30 -7.58 -1.97 11.77
C ILE A 30 -7.10 -3.39 11.42
N VAL A 31 -6.00 -3.54 10.67
CA VAL A 31 -5.48 -4.83 10.22
C VAL A 31 -5.22 -5.79 11.38
N GLY A 32 -4.67 -5.30 12.51
CA GLY A 32 -4.40 -6.13 13.69
C GLY A 32 -5.68 -6.73 14.28
N PRO A 33 -6.65 -5.90 14.71
CA PRO A 33 -7.97 -6.38 15.16
C PRO A 33 -8.71 -7.23 14.13
N PHE A 34 -8.62 -6.89 12.84
CA PHE A 34 -9.24 -7.65 11.75
C PHE A 34 -8.69 -9.07 11.65
N LEU A 35 -7.36 -9.23 11.60
CA LEU A 35 -6.73 -10.56 11.60
C LEU A 35 -7.07 -11.34 12.88
N GLY A 36 -7.10 -10.66 14.04
CA GLY A 36 -7.55 -11.25 15.29
C GLY A 36 -8.98 -11.79 15.23
N SER A 37 -9.91 -11.03 14.64
CA SER A 37 -11.31 -11.45 14.43
C SER A 37 -11.45 -12.66 13.49
N LEU A 38 -10.49 -12.85 12.58
CA LEU A 38 -10.41 -14.00 11.68
C LEU A 38 -9.74 -15.23 12.33
N GLY A 39 -9.39 -15.15 13.62
CA GLY A 39 -8.80 -16.24 14.39
C GLY A 39 -7.27 -16.26 14.41
N ALA A 40 -6.60 -15.20 13.95
CA ALA A 40 -5.14 -15.11 14.06
C ALA A 40 -4.72 -14.83 15.52
N SER A 41 -3.69 -15.53 15.99
CA SER A 41 -3.08 -15.25 17.30
C SER A 41 -2.27 -13.95 17.25
N ALA A 42 -2.05 -13.33 18.41
CA ALA A 42 -1.20 -12.12 18.51
C ALA A 42 0.21 -12.33 17.93
N ALA A 43 0.77 -13.54 18.06
CA ALA A 43 2.05 -13.90 17.46
C ALA A 43 2.01 -13.87 15.93
N ILE A 44 0.92 -14.40 15.33
CA ILE A 44 0.73 -14.36 13.87
C ILE A 44 0.55 -12.93 13.38
N VAL A 45 -0.29 -12.14 14.06
CA VAL A 45 -0.51 -10.72 13.72
C VAL A 45 0.81 -9.94 13.76
N GLY A 46 1.61 -10.11 14.82
CA GLY A 46 2.92 -9.47 14.94
C GLY A 46 3.91 -9.92 13.85
N PHE A 47 3.92 -11.22 13.53
CA PHE A 47 4.78 -11.74 12.47
C PHE A 47 4.38 -11.19 11.08
N VAL A 48 3.09 -11.18 10.76
CA VAL A 48 2.57 -10.66 9.48
C VAL A 48 2.86 -9.17 9.36
N ALA A 49 2.62 -8.38 10.41
CA ALA A 49 2.92 -6.95 10.40
C ALA A 49 4.42 -6.68 10.23
N GLY A 50 5.27 -7.37 10.99
CA GLY A 50 6.72 -7.21 10.91
C GLY A 50 7.31 -7.69 9.58
N LEU A 51 6.80 -8.79 9.03
CA LEU A 51 7.20 -9.28 7.72
C LEU A 51 6.77 -8.32 6.60
N GLY A 52 5.55 -7.78 6.68
CA GLY A 52 5.06 -6.78 5.73
C GLY A 52 5.89 -5.49 5.75
N GLU A 53 6.30 -5.03 6.93
CA GLU A 53 7.23 -3.89 7.01
C GLU A 53 8.59 -4.22 6.39
N LEU A 54 9.17 -5.38 6.72
CA LEU A 54 10.45 -5.81 6.17
C LEU A 54 10.41 -5.89 4.63
N LEU A 55 9.38 -6.53 4.08
CA LEU A 55 9.20 -6.63 2.63
C LEU A 55 8.88 -5.28 2.00
N GLY A 56 8.06 -4.45 2.63
CA GLY A 56 7.78 -3.10 2.15
C GLY A 56 9.04 -2.24 2.03
N TYR A 57 9.90 -2.25 3.06
CA TYR A 57 11.18 -1.54 3.01
C TYR A 57 12.16 -2.17 2.02
N GLY A 58 12.26 -3.50 1.98
CA GLY A 58 13.13 -4.22 1.05
C GLY A 58 12.75 -3.98 -0.41
N LEU A 59 11.46 -4.13 -0.74
CA LEU A 59 10.91 -3.84 -2.05
C LEU A 59 11.12 -2.38 -2.43
N ARG A 60 10.96 -1.43 -1.52
CA ARG A 60 11.21 -0.02 -1.79
C ARG A 60 12.66 0.25 -2.21
N SER A 61 13.63 -0.39 -1.55
CA SER A 61 15.05 -0.30 -1.94
C SER A 61 15.29 -0.93 -3.32
N VAL A 62 14.74 -2.11 -3.57
CA VAL A 62 14.92 -2.82 -4.84
C VAL A 62 14.22 -2.09 -6.00
N SER A 63 12.96 -1.70 -5.82
CA SER A 63 12.19 -0.97 -6.82
C SER A 63 12.78 0.41 -7.09
N GLY A 64 13.32 1.09 -6.08
CA GLY A 64 14.04 2.35 -6.24
C GLY A 64 15.26 2.20 -7.16
N TYR A 65 16.09 1.18 -6.90
CA TYR A 65 17.24 0.88 -7.76
C TYR A 65 16.85 0.60 -9.22
N PHE A 66 15.81 -0.22 -9.44
CA PHE A 66 15.33 -0.50 -10.80
C PHE A 66 14.65 0.70 -11.47
N ALA A 67 13.91 1.51 -10.72
CA ALA A 67 13.29 2.73 -11.23
C ALA A 67 14.35 3.74 -11.69
N ASP A 68 15.42 3.91 -10.91
CA ASP A 68 16.55 4.77 -11.25
C ASP A 68 17.29 4.27 -12.49
N LYS A 69 17.59 2.97 -12.55
CA LYS A 69 18.28 2.38 -13.71
C LYS A 69 17.46 2.43 -15.00
N SER A 70 16.14 2.35 -14.90
CA SER A 70 15.24 2.36 -16.06
C SER A 70 14.80 3.75 -16.49
N HIS A 71 15.04 4.79 -15.67
CA HIS A 71 14.54 6.16 -15.85
C HIS A 71 13.01 6.27 -16.01
N LYS A 72 12.26 5.23 -15.62
CA LYS A 72 10.79 5.15 -15.77
C LYS A 72 10.07 5.31 -14.43
N HIS A 73 10.48 6.28 -13.62
CA HIS A 73 9.97 6.53 -12.26
C HIS A 73 8.44 6.56 -12.18
N TRP A 74 7.78 7.18 -13.15
CA TRP A 74 6.32 7.28 -13.20
C TRP A 74 5.62 5.92 -13.36
N ALA A 75 6.17 5.00 -14.14
CA ALA A 75 5.58 3.68 -14.32
C ALA A 75 5.62 2.86 -13.02
N PHE A 76 6.75 2.92 -12.30
CA PHE A 76 6.89 2.27 -11.00
C PHE A 76 5.97 2.89 -9.95
N ALA A 77 5.82 4.22 -9.94
CA ALA A 77 4.91 4.92 -9.05
C ALA A 77 3.44 4.53 -9.29
N PHE A 78 2.98 4.54 -10.55
CA PHE A 78 1.61 4.16 -10.88
C PHE A 78 1.32 2.69 -10.59
N LEU A 79 2.29 1.79 -10.84
CA LEU A 79 2.14 0.38 -10.51
C LEU A 79 1.99 0.17 -9.00
N GLY A 80 2.83 0.83 -8.19
CA GLY A 80 2.72 0.78 -6.72
C GLY A 80 1.39 1.33 -6.22
N TYR A 81 0.93 2.46 -6.76
CA TYR A 81 -0.38 3.04 -6.44
C TYR A 81 -1.53 2.08 -6.78
N ALA A 82 -1.50 1.48 -7.97
CA ALA A 82 -2.53 0.54 -8.39
C ALA A 82 -2.58 -0.70 -7.48
N ILE A 83 -1.42 -1.27 -7.13
CA ILE A 83 -1.35 -2.40 -6.20
C ILE A 83 -1.94 -2.02 -4.84
N ASN A 84 -1.53 -0.89 -4.27
CA ASN A 84 -2.02 -0.42 -2.96
C ASN A 84 -3.53 -0.19 -2.96
N MET A 85 -4.05 0.51 -3.98
CA MET A 85 -5.48 0.80 -4.11
C MET A 85 -6.34 -0.45 -4.34
N LEU A 86 -5.78 -1.54 -4.89
CA LEU A 86 -6.49 -2.81 -5.09
C LEU A 86 -6.37 -3.75 -3.88
N ALA A 87 -5.26 -3.69 -3.15
CA ALA A 87 -5.02 -4.56 -1.99
C ALA A 87 -6.01 -4.31 -0.84
N VAL A 88 -6.35 -3.05 -0.56
CA VAL A 88 -7.26 -2.72 0.56
C VAL A 88 -8.71 -3.18 0.30
N PRO A 89 -9.33 -2.96 -0.88
CA PRO A 89 -10.61 -3.57 -1.21
C PRO A 89 -10.56 -5.10 -1.24
N ALA A 90 -9.45 -5.69 -1.72
CA ALA A 90 -9.28 -7.14 -1.73
C ALA A 90 -9.24 -7.72 -0.30
N LEU A 91 -8.63 -7.01 0.66
CA LEU A 91 -8.66 -7.38 2.08
C LEU A 91 -10.10 -7.54 2.60
N ALA A 92 -11.00 -6.63 2.23
CA ALA A 92 -12.41 -6.69 2.66
C ALA A 92 -13.15 -7.94 2.13
N LEU A 93 -12.66 -8.56 1.05
CA LEU A 93 -13.24 -9.78 0.48
C LEU A 93 -12.70 -11.06 1.13
N THR A 94 -11.62 -10.96 1.92
CA THR A 94 -11.01 -12.13 2.58
C THR A 94 -11.81 -12.55 3.81
N ARG A 95 -12.11 -13.85 3.91
CA ARG A 95 -12.83 -14.45 5.05
C ARG A 95 -11.94 -15.32 5.94
N GLN A 96 -10.66 -15.42 5.61
CA GLN A 96 -9.69 -16.27 6.28
C GLN A 96 -8.38 -15.51 6.47
N TRP A 97 -7.81 -15.61 7.66
CA TRP A 97 -6.61 -14.86 8.04
C TRP A 97 -5.37 -15.12 7.16
N PRO A 98 -5.13 -16.31 6.54
CA PRO A 98 -3.96 -16.51 5.69
C PRO A 98 -4.03 -15.69 4.40
N LEU A 99 -5.21 -15.62 3.77
CA LEU A 99 -5.42 -14.79 2.58
C LEU A 99 -5.39 -13.30 2.92
N ALA A 100 -5.89 -12.91 4.11
CA ALA A 100 -5.77 -11.54 4.58
C ALA A 100 -4.30 -11.16 4.76
N ALA A 101 -3.49 -12.04 5.35
CA ALA A 101 -2.05 -11.80 5.57
C ALA A 101 -1.28 -11.54 4.27
N THR A 102 -1.64 -12.19 3.15
CA THR A 102 -0.96 -11.96 1.87
C THR A 102 -1.21 -10.60 1.24
N PHE A 103 -2.27 -9.90 1.63
CA PHE A 103 -2.52 -8.53 1.15
C PHE A 103 -1.96 -7.46 2.11
N VAL A 104 -1.60 -7.85 3.34
CA VAL A 104 -0.96 -6.97 4.32
C VAL A 104 0.56 -6.91 4.10
N VAL A 105 1.14 -8.00 3.63
CA VAL A 105 2.58 -8.17 3.34
C VAL A 105 2.89 -7.73 1.92
#